data_AF-A0A559GBQ1-F1
#
_entry.id   AF-A0A559GBQ1-F1
#
_cell.length_a   1.000
_cell.length_b   1.000
_cell.length_c   1.000
_cell.angle_alpha   90.00
_cell.angle_beta   90.00
_cell.angle_gamma   90.00
#
_symmetry.space_group_name_H-M   'P 1'
#
loop_
_entity.id
_entity.type
_entity.pdbx_description
1 polymer ?
#
loop_
_entity_poly.entity_id
_entity_poly.type
_entity_poly.pdbx_seq_one_letter_code
_entity_poly.pdbx_strand_id
1 'polypeptide(L)'
;MTSQSRDMLNQSYLQSYLLQSLNMALGALMQGETSYTNSFNIVIQADGFIFVPRLPCAYILDDDLYKKIFLIANASLYPQYTLLKQNATYFVPLETDDLHIQRGLFFPWKRGISERLAIPDLDKFSARLPHGKIPIMKHFELNLDKVNHWAIAGNSGSGKSYALTYFLSVLK
;
A
#
# COMPACT_ATOMS: atom_id res chain seq x y z
N MET A 1 -32.32 -2.91 -7.57
CA MET A 1 -32.22 -2.96 -6.09
C MET A 1 -31.86 -4.41 -5.75
N THR A 2 -30.74 -4.81 -5.18
CA THR A 2 -29.56 -4.17 -4.58
C THR A 2 -28.49 -5.26 -4.58
N SER A 3 -27.48 -5.17 -5.45
CA SER A 3 -26.28 -6.04 -5.42
C SER A 3 -25.03 -5.23 -5.03
N GLN A 4 -25.22 -4.19 -4.22
CA GLN A 4 -24.17 -3.36 -3.63
C GLN A 4 -24.02 -3.70 -2.15
N SER A 5 -23.55 -4.89 -1.81
CA SER A 5 -23.24 -5.21 -0.40
C SER A 5 -22.50 -6.54 -0.26
N ARG A 6 -21.37 -6.70 -0.97
CA ARG A 6 -20.48 -7.86 -0.73
C ARG A 6 -19.01 -7.58 -0.50
N ASP A 7 -18.49 -6.35 -0.62
CA ASP A 7 -17.05 -6.10 -0.38
C ASP A 7 -16.75 -4.71 0.22
N MET A 8 -17.35 -4.41 1.36
CA MET A 8 -16.71 -3.51 2.32
C MET A 8 -16.28 -4.37 3.51
N LEU A 9 -15.01 -4.78 3.54
CA LEU A 9 -14.37 -4.99 4.84
C LEU A 9 -14.65 -3.71 5.64
N ASN A 10 -15.44 -3.83 6.71
CA ASN A 10 -15.70 -2.72 7.60
C ASN A 10 -14.34 -2.16 8.05
N GLN A 11 -14.09 -0.87 7.84
CA GLN A 11 -12.79 -0.26 8.17
C GLN A 11 -12.41 -0.54 9.63
N SER A 12 -13.41 -0.56 10.51
CA SER A 12 -13.24 -0.93 11.92
C SER A 12 -12.73 -2.37 12.08
N TYR A 13 -13.28 -3.33 11.34
CA TYR A 13 -12.81 -4.72 11.38
C TYR A 13 -11.37 -4.84 10.88
N LEU A 14 -11.04 -4.19 9.75
CA LEU A 14 -9.69 -4.22 9.18
C LEU A 14 -8.66 -3.60 10.13
N GLN A 15 -9.03 -2.49 10.78
CA GLN A 15 -8.22 -1.85 11.81
C GLN A 15 -7.96 -2.79 12.99
N SER A 16 -9.00 -3.41 13.56
CA SER A 16 -8.87 -4.35 14.67
C SER A 16 -8.04 -5.57 14.30
N TYR A 17 -8.24 -6.12 13.09
CA TYR A 17 -7.50 -7.27 12.59
C TYR A 17 -6.00 -6.97 12.43
N LEU A 18 -5.66 -5.80 11.88
CA LEU A 18 -4.25 -5.37 11.75
C LEU A 18 -3.62 -5.07 13.10
N LEU A 19 -4.34 -4.35 13.96
CA LEU A 19 -3.89 -4.05 15.32
C LEU A 19 -3.57 -5.35 16.07
N GLN A 20 -4.46 -6.35 16.00
CA GLN A 20 -4.25 -7.66 16.63
C GLN A 20 -3.04 -8.39 16.03
N SER A 21 -2.95 -8.46 14.69
CA SER A 21 -1.84 -9.12 13.98
C SER A 21 -0.49 -8.53 14.37
N LEU A 22 -0.39 -7.20 14.42
CA LEU A 22 0.84 -6.51 14.77
C LEU A 22 1.17 -6.67 16.26
N ASN A 23 0.20 -6.58 17.16
CA ASN A 23 0.43 -6.80 18.60
C ASN A 23 1.01 -8.20 18.87
N MET A 24 0.44 -9.24 18.24
CA MET A 24 0.90 -10.62 18.42
C MET A 24 2.30 -10.84 17.85
N ALA A 25 2.55 -10.38 16.62
CA ALA A 25 3.80 -10.66 15.94
C ALA A 25 4.97 -9.80 16.47
N LEU A 26 4.76 -8.51 16.75
CA LEU A 26 5.81 -7.65 17.31
C LEU A 26 6.14 -8.03 18.76
N GLY A 27 5.14 -8.42 19.56
CA GLY A 27 5.37 -8.89 20.93
C GLY A 27 6.22 -10.17 20.98
N ALA A 28 5.96 -11.13 20.08
CA ALA A 28 6.74 -12.38 20.01
C ALA A 28 8.21 -12.16 19.61
N LEU A 29 8.50 -11.11 18.85
CA LEU A 29 9.86 -10.82 18.35
C LEU A 29 10.78 -10.18 19.41
N MET A 30 10.27 -9.75 20.57
CA MET A 30 11.03 -8.99 21.57
C MET A 30 11.27 -9.71 22.91
N GLN A 31 11.42 -11.04 22.90
CA GLN A 31 11.93 -11.86 24.03
C GLN A 31 11.56 -11.38 25.45
N GLY A 32 10.27 -11.33 25.77
CA GLY A 32 9.80 -11.18 27.16
C GLY A 32 9.30 -9.79 27.55
N GLU A 33 9.28 -8.83 26.63
CA GLU A 33 8.64 -7.54 26.87
C GLU A 33 7.17 -7.53 26.39
N THR A 34 6.22 -7.31 27.32
CA THR A 34 4.81 -7.03 27.01
C THR A 34 4.57 -5.61 26.48
N SER A 35 5.66 -4.91 26.12
CA SER A 35 5.78 -3.47 25.85
C SER A 35 4.94 -2.91 24.71
N TYR A 36 4.26 -3.77 23.94
CA TYR A 36 3.40 -3.30 22.84
C TYR A 36 1.92 -3.13 23.19
N THR A 37 1.46 -3.73 24.28
CA THR A 37 0.04 -3.66 24.68
C THR A 37 -0.37 -2.20 24.87
N ASN A 38 -1.23 -1.68 23.99
CA ASN A 38 -1.67 -0.28 23.96
C ASN A 38 -0.57 0.78 23.66
N SER A 39 0.55 0.37 23.07
CA SER A 39 1.68 1.25 22.72
C SER A 39 1.57 1.91 21.34
N PHE A 40 0.62 1.47 20.52
CA PHE A 40 0.35 2.03 19.21
C PHE A 40 -1.11 1.80 18.81
N ASN A 41 -1.56 2.54 17.81
CA ASN A 41 -2.84 2.35 17.16
C ASN A 41 -2.65 2.20 15.63
N ILE A 42 -3.68 1.71 14.95
CA ILE A 42 -3.75 1.66 13.48
C ILE A 42 -4.84 2.60 13.01
N VAL A 43 -4.56 3.41 12.00
CA VAL A 43 -5.54 4.24 11.29
C VAL A 43 -5.61 3.78 9.85
N ILE A 44 -6.81 3.43 9.38
CA ILE A 44 -7.04 2.97 8.01
C ILE A 44 -7.30 4.18 7.11
N GLN A 45 -6.62 4.23 5.97
CA GLN A 45 -6.81 5.22 4.92
C GLN A 45 -7.19 4.52 3.61
N ALA A 46 -7.61 5.29 2.60
CA ALA A 46 -8.01 4.73 1.32
C ALA A 46 -6.84 4.05 0.60
N ASP A 47 -5.66 4.65 0.69
CA ASP A 47 -4.43 4.31 -0.02
C ASP A 47 -3.36 3.65 0.87
N GLY A 48 -3.67 3.40 2.13
CA GLY A 48 -2.76 2.71 3.05
C GLY A 48 -3.31 2.59 4.46
N PHE A 49 -2.41 2.30 5.40
CA PHE A 49 -2.68 2.47 6.83
C PHE A 49 -1.53 3.23 7.49
N ILE A 50 -1.83 3.84 8.63
CA ILE A 50 -0.84 4.51 9.47
C ILE A 50 -0.68 3.70 10.75
N PHE A 51 0.56 3.33 11.05
CA PHE A 51 0.96 2.87 12.38
C PHE A 51 1.24 4.10 13.24
N VAL A 52 0.47 4.28 14.31
CA VAL A 52 0.54 5.46 15.19
C VAL A 52 1.19 5.04 16.50
N PRO A 53 2.51 5.23 16.68
CA PRO A 53 3.15 4.96 17.96
C PRO A 53 2.67 5.97 19.00
N ARG A 54 2.52 5.51 20.25
CA ARG A 54 2.30 6.39 21.39
C ARG A 54 3.64 6.72 22.03
N LEU A 55 4.10 7.95 21.83
CA LEU A 55 5.39 8.41 22.35
C LEU A 55 5.23 8.99 23.77
N PRO A 56 6.22 8.84 24.67
CA PRO A 56 7.44 8.06 24.50
C PRO A 56 7.17 6.55 24.49
N CYS A 57 7.91 5.79 23.67
CA CYS A 57 7.79 4.34 23.53
C CYS A 57 9.11 3.62 23.79
N ALA A 58 9.04 2.34 24.16
CA ALA A 58 10.22 1.50 24.47
C ALA A 58 10.97 1.00 23.22
N TYR A 59 10.40 1.20 22.03
CA TYR A 59 10.97 0.75 20.75
C TYR A 59 11.45 1.94 19.91
N ILE A 60 12.45 1.68 19.08
CA ILE A 60 13.01 2.66 18.17
C ILE A 60 12.16 2.72 16.90
N LEU A 61 11.83 3.93 16.45
CA LEU A 61 11.14 4.16 15.18
C LEU A 61 12.17 4.25 14.04
N ASP A 62 12.56 3.10 13.50
CA ASP A 62 13.57 2.98 12.45
C ASP A 62 13.10 2.11 11.27
N ASP A 63 13.98 1.97 10.27
CA ASP A 63 13.75 1.18 9.07
C ASP A 63 13.54 -0.31 9.39
N ASP A 64 14.12 -0.81 10.49
CA ASP A 64 13.96 -2.20 10.92
C ASP A 64 12.57 -2.46 11.47
N LEU A 65 12.05 -1.59 12.34
CA LEU A 65 10.66 -1.66 12.79
C LEU A 65 9.70 -1.50 11.62
N TYR A 66 9.93 -0.51 10.75
CA TYR A 66 9.11 -0.28 9.57
C TYR A 66 9.04 -1.53 8.68
N LYS A 67 10.19 -2.16 8.41
CA LYS A 67 10.27 -3.40 7.62
C LYS A 67 9.57 -4.57 8.30
N LYS A 68 9.68 -4.72 9.62
CA LYS A 68 8.96 -5.76 10.38
C LYS A 68 7.44 -5.59 10.27
N ILE A 69 6.94 -4.36 10.48
CA ILE A 69 5.51 -4.05 10.32
C ILE A 69 5.05 -4.36 8.89
N PHE A 70 5.81 -3.95 7.88
CA PHE A 70 5.52 -4.25 6.48
C PHE A 70 5.38 -5.76 6.24
N LEU A 71 6.32 -6.58 6.72
CA LEU A 71 6.30 -8.03 6.52
C LEU A 71 5.07 -8.68 7.17
N ILE A 72 4.74 -8.30 8.40
CA ILE A 72 3.58 -8.80 9.13
C ILE A 72 2.29 -8.39 8.42
N ALA A 73 2.12 -7.09 8.16
CA ALA A 73 0.91 -6.56 7.53
C ALA A 73 0.72 -7.10 6.10
N ASN A 74 1.80 -7.26 5.33
CA ASN A 74 1.71 -7.83 3.99
C ASN A 74 1.21 -9.29 4.02
N ALA A 75 1.66 -10.10 4.98
CA ALA A 75 1.18 -11.46 5.16
C ALA A 75 -0.28 -11.50 5.64
N SER A 76 -0.67 -10.60 6.55
CA SER A 76 -2.04 -10.51 7.06
C SER A 76 -3.05 -10.04 6.01
N LEU A 77 -2.64 -9.14 5.11
CA LEU A 77 -3.57 -8.45 4.20
C LEU A 77 -3.65 -9.05 2.80
N TYR A 78 -2.60 -9.76 2.35
CA TYR A 78 -2.63 -10.42 1.06
C TYR A 78 -3.67 -11.57 1.06
N PRO A 79 -4.51 -11.73 0.00
CA PRO A 79 -4.51 -11.01 -1.28
C PRO A 79 -5.47 -9.80 -1.34
N GLN A 80 -6.17 -9.48 -0.24
CA GLN A 80 -7.15 -8.38 -0.25
C GLN A 80 -6.51 -7.00 -0.42
N TYR A 81 -5.28 -6.83 0.06
CA TYR A 81 -4.46 -5.66 -0.22
C TYR A 81 -3.02 -6.08 -0.55
N THR A 82 -2.43 -5.37 -1.50
CA THR A 82 -1.00 -5.47 -1.83
C THR A 82 -0.28 -4.26 -1.25
N LEU A 83 0.60 -4.48 -0.26
CA LEU A 83 1.41 -3.41 0.32
C LEU A 83 2.54 -3.01 -0.64
N LEU A 84 2.82 -1.71 -0.70
CA LEU A 84 3.88 -1.15 -1.53
C LEU A 84 5.11 -0.88 -0.66
N LYS A 85 6.16 -1.68 -0.87
CA LYS A 85 7.41 -1.56 -0.12
C LYS A 85 8.02 -0.16 -0.33
N GLN A 86 8.37 0.49 0.78
CA GLN A 86 9.12 1.75 0.78
C GLN A 86 10.61 1.47 1.02
N ASN A 87 11.46 2.35 0.50
CA ASN A 87 12.92 2.21 0.63
C ASN A 87 13.43 2.59 2.03
N ALA A 88 12.70 3.46 2.72
CA ALA A 88 12.99 3.95 4.06
C ALA A 88 11.68 4.16 4.83
N THR A 89 11.81 4.40 6.13
CA THR A 89 10.72 4.74 7.03
C THR A 89 9.98 5.99 6.54
N TYR A 90 8.67 5.85 6.37
CA TYR A 90 7.84 6.94 5.85
C TYR A 90 6.98 7.56 6.96
N PHE A 91 7.45 8.68 7.51
CA PHE A 91 6.70 9.45 8.51
C PHE A 91 5.64 10.34 7.87
N VAL A 92 4.49 10.41 8.52
CA VAL A 92 3.41 11.36 8.21
C VAL A 92 2.94 12.07 9.49
N PRO A 93 2.63 13.38 9.43
CA PRO A 93 1.99 14.08 10.54
C PRO A 93 0.53 13.67 10.66
N LEU A 94 0.00 13.70 11.89
CA LEU A 94 -1.42 13.52 12.18
C LEU A 94 -1.99 14.81 12.75
N GLU A 95 -3.16 15.23 12.26
CA GLU A 95 -3.84 16.44 12.71
C GLU A 95 -4.48 16.21 14.10
N THR A 96 -3.70 16.48 15.14
CA THR A 96 -4.12 16.35 16.54
C THR A 96 -3.28 17.22 17.47
N ASP A 97 -3.90 17.72 18.53
CA ASP A 97 -3.22 18.50 19.57
C ASP A 97 -2.44 17.61 20.56
N ASP A 98 -2.64 16.28 20.52
CA ASP A 98 -1.93 15.34 21.39
C ASP A 98 -0.52 15.02 20.86
N LEU A 99 0.48 15.62 21.50
CA LEU A 99 1.90 15.42 21.21
C LEU A 99 2.31 13.94 21.15
N HIS A 100 1.65 13.08 21.93
CA HIS A 100 1.97 11.66 22.03
C HIS A 100 1.65 10.87 20.75
N ILE A 101 0.75 11.38 19.89
CA ILE A 101 0.26 10.69 18.69
C ILE A 101 0.27 11.56 17.42
N GLN A 102 0.98 12.69 17.44
CA GLN A 102 1.07 13.64 16.30
C GLN A 102 1.75 13.12 15.02
N ARG A 103 2.24 11.89 15.03
CA ARG A 103 3.00 11.31 13.90
C ARG A 103 2.74 9.82 13.78
N GLY A 104 2.88 9.30 12.58
CA GLY A 104 2.79 7.88 12.32
C GLY A 104 3.66 7.44 11.16
N LEU A 105 3.78 6.12 11.02
CA LEU A 105 4.47 5.47 9.90
C LEU A 105 3.42 5.07 8.87
N PHE A 106 3.52 5.58 7.65
CA PHE A 106 2.55 5.31 6.60
C PHE A 106 2.97 4.11 5.75
N PHE A 107 2.04 3.18 5.57
CA PHE A 107 2.21 1.97 4.77
C PHE A 107 1.23 2.01 3.58
N PRO A 108 1.69 2.44 2.40
CA PRO A 108 0.83 2.51 1.23
C PRO A 108 0.47 1.11 0.73
N TRP A 109 -0.76 0.96 0.24
CA TRP A 109 -1.27 -0.27 -0.32
C TRP A 109 -2.10 -0.03 -1.58
N LYS A 110 -2.48 -1.12 -2.23
CA LYS A 110 -3.55 -1.15 -3.23
C LYS A 110 -4.53 -2.24 -2.85
N ARG A 111 -5.80 -2.06 -3.20
CA ARG A 111 -6.80 -3.12 -3.03
C ARG A 111 -6.60 -4.20 -4.09
N GLY A 112 -6.68 -5.45 -3.67
CA GLY A 112 -6.49 -6.64 -4.47
C GLY A 112 -5.03 -6.91 -4.82
N ILE A 113 -4.86 -7.80 -5.78
CA ILE A 113 -3.57 -8.17 -6.35
C ILE A 113 -3.43 -7.59 -7.75
N SER A 114 -2.20 -7.28 -8.15
CA SER A 114 -1.92 -6.87 -9.52
C SER A 114 -2.03 -8.07 -10.45
N GLU A 115 -2.99 -8.03 -11.36
CA GLU A 115 -3.19 -9.08 -12.37
C GLU A 115 -2.78 -8.61 -13.76
N ARG A 116 -2.44 -9.57 -14.63
CA ARG A 116 -2.10 -9.29 -16.02
C ARG A 116 -3.24 -8.56 -16.74
N LEU A 117 -2.91 -7.42 -17.34
CA LEU A 117 -3.79 -6.72 -18.27
C LEU A 117 -3.69 -7.41 -19.63
N ALA A 118 -4.77 -8.08 -20.04
CA ALA A 118 -4.88 -8.70 -21.36
C ALA A 118 -5.69 -7.76 -22.26
N ILE A 119 -5.05 -7.22 -23.30
CA ILE A 119 -5.65 -6.28 -24.24
C ILE A 119 -5.78 -6.98 -25.60
N PRO A 120 -7.00 -7.36 -26.03
CA PRO A 120 -7.19 -8.03 -27.31
C PRO A 120 -6.93 -7.11 -28.51
N ASP A 121 -7.27 -5.83 -28.39
CA ASP A 121 -7.18 -4.83 -29.45
C ASP A 121 -6.70 -3.51 -28.82
N LEU A 122 -5.47 -3.11 -29.15
CA LEU A 122 -4.79 -1.99 -28.50
C LEU A 122 -5.41 -0.65 -28.88
N ASP A 123 -5.77 -0.46 -30.15
CA ASP A 123 -6.28 0.82 -30.64
C ASP A 123 -7.68 1.11 -30.08
N LYS A 124 -8.54 0.08 -30.01
CA LYS A 124 -9.86 0.24 -29.36
C LYS A 124 -9.75 0.47 -27.86
N PHE A 125 -8.72 -0.07 -27.22
CA PHE A 125 -8.51 0.09 -25.79
C PHE A 125 -8.00 1.49 -25.46
N SER A 126 -6.96 1.97 -26.15
CA SER A 126 -6.40 3.32 -25.90
C SER A 126 -7.42 4.42 -26.15
N ALA A 127 -8.24 4.30 -27.20
CA ALA A 127 -9.29 5.27 -27.52
C ALA A 127 -10.39 5.43 -26.44
N ARG A 128 -10.48 4.49 -25.48
CA ARG A 128 -11.48 4.53 -24.39
C ARG A 128 -10.90 5.02 -23.07
N LEU A 129 -9.59 5.20 -22.97
CA LEU A 129 -8.96 5.57 -21.72
C LEU A 129 -9.16 7.06 -21.41
N PRO A 130 -9.43 7.42 -20.16
CA PRO A 130 -9.46 8.83 -19.76
C PRO A 130 -8.06 9.44 -19.89
N HIS A 131 -7.99 10.69 -20.34
CA HIS A 131 -6.74 11.43 -20.43
C HIS A 131 -5.98 11.42 -19.10
N GLY A 132 -4.66 11.30 -19.17
CA GLY A 132 -3.80 11.35 -17.99
C GLY A 132 -3.66 10.03 -17.22
N LYS A 133 -4.45 8.99 -17.53
CA LYS A 133 -4.40 7.71 -16.82
C LYS A 133 -3.99 6.55 -17.72
N ILE A 134 -2.89 5.88 -17.36
CA ILE A 134 -2.38 4.72 -18.10
C ILE A 134 -2.48 3.47 -17.23
N PRO A 135 -3.42 2.54 -17.50
CA PRO A 135 -3.48 1.28 -16.79
C PRO A 135 -2.30 0.39 -17.18
N ILE A 136 -1.60 -0.17 -16.19
CA ILE A 136 -0.44 -1.04 -16.41
C ILE A 136 -0.81 -2.50 -16.15
N MET A 137 -1.61 -2.71 -15.10
CA MET A 137 -2.12 -3.99 -14.64
C MET A 137 -3.55 -3.77 -14.16
N LYS A 138 -4.32 -4.84 -13.93
CA LYS A 138 -5.61 -4.67 -13.25
C LYS A 138 -5.35 -4.04 -11.87
N HIS A 139 -6.15 -3.03 -11.53
CA HIS A 139 -6.04 -2.27 -10.28
C HIS A 139 -4.73 -1.47 -10.11
N PHE A 140 -3.97 -1.26 -11.19
CA PHE A 140 -2.82 -0.35 -11.18
C PHE A 140 -2.76 0.55 -12.40
N GLU A 141 -2.85 1.86 -12.14
CA GLU A 141 -2.82 2.92 -13.13
C GLU A 141 -1.72 3.92 -12.78
N LEU A 142 -1.03 4.42 -13.81
CA LEU A 142 -0.13 5.56 -13.71
C LEU A 142 -0.92 6.84 -13.97
N ASN A 143 -0.69 7.85 -13.16
CA ASN A 143 -1.22 9.19 -13.36
C ASN A 143 -0.11 10.09 -13.91
N LEU A 144 -0.28 10.57 -15.15
CA LEU A 144 0.65 11.44 -15.85
C LEU A 144 0.78 12.82 -15.19
N ASP A 145 -0.25 13.29 -14.48
CA ASP A 145 -0.21 14.57 -13.76
C ASP A 145 0.75 14.53 -12.56
N LYS A 146 1.10 13.33 -12.08
CA LYS A 146 1.96 13.14 -10.91
C LYS A 146 3.40 12.75 -11.25
N VAL A 147 3.68 12.33 -12.49
CA VAL A 147 4.98 11.73 -12.87
C VAL A 147 5.41 12.20 -14.26
N ASN A 148 6.58 12.84 -14.32
CA ASN A 148 7.09 13.41 -15.57
C ASN A 148 7.97 12.44 -16.39
N HIS A 149 8.58 11.44 -15.73
CA HIS A 149 9.55 10.56 -16.36
C HIS A 149 9.40 9.12 -15.88
N TRP A 150 9.51 8.16 -16.79
CA TRP A 150 9.48 6.72 -16.49
C TRP A 150 10.74 6.03 -16.97
N ALA A 151 11.27 5.12 -16.15
CA ALA A 151 12.36 4.23 -16.53
C ALA A 151 11.82 2.80 -16.66
N ILE A 152 12.02 2.16 -17.82
CA ILE A 152 11.63 0.77 -18.08
C ILE A 152 12.90 -0.08 -18.08
N ALA A 153 13.07 -0.94 -17.09
CA ALA A 153 14.24 -1.80 -16.93
C ALA A 153 13.85 -3.27 -16.84
N GLY A 154 14.78 -4.16 -17.20
CA GLY A 154 14.59 -5.61 -17.18
C GLY A 154 15.53 -6.33 -18.14
N ASN A 155 15.68 -7.64 -17.96
CA ASN A 155 16.55 -8.48 -18.79
C ASN A 155 16.03 -8.61 -20.23
N SER A 156 16.87 -9.11 -21.15
CA SER A 156 16.40 -9.42 -22.51
C SER A 156 15.21 -10.39 -22.48
N GLY A 157 14.22 -10.18 -23.35
CA GLY A 157 12.99 -10.98 -23.37
C GLY A 157 11.93 -10.61 -22.31
N SER A 158 12.19 -9.67 -21.40
CA SER A 158 11.23 -9.31 -20.33
C SER A 158 10.02 -8.47 -20.79
N GLY A 159 9.86 -8.23 -22.09
CA GLY A 159 8.72 -7.46 -22.64
C GLY A 159 8.87 -5.93 -22.63
N LYS A 160 10.07 -5.37 -22.43
CA LYS A 160 10.30 -3.90 -22.40
C LYS A 160 9.79 -3.19 -23.67
N SER A 161 10.13 -3.72 -24.85
CA SER A 161 9.68 -3.13 -26.12
C SER A 161 8.16 -3.19 -26.27
N TYR A 162 7.54 -4.26 -25.76
CA TYR A 162 6.07 -4.40 -25.77
C TYR A 162 5.40 -3.37 -24.86
N ALA A 163 5.94 -3.14 -23.65
CA ALA A 163 5.48 -2.09 -22.75
C ALA A 163 5.64 -0.69 -23.38
N LEU A 164 6.76 -0.43 -24.06
CA LEU A 164 6.97 0.84 -24.76
C LEU A 164 5.95 1.05 -25.88
N THR A 165 5.69 0.05 -26.72
CA THR A 165 4.65 0.13 -27.77
C THR A 165 3.29 0.43 -27.16
N TYR A 166 2.94 -0.23 -26.06
CA TYR A 166 1.71 0.05 -25.33
C TYR A 166 1.63 1.51 -24.87
N PHE A 167 2.68 2.03 -24.21
CA PHE A 167 2.69 3.42 -23.75
C PHE A 167 2.56 4.42 -24.88
N LEU A 168 3.28 4.22 -25.98
CA LEU A 168 3.20 5.10 -27.15
C LEU A 168 1.80 5.09 -27.77
N SER A 169 1.08 3.96 -27.76
CA SER A 169 -0.29 3.88 -28.27
C SER A 169 -1.31 4.55 -27.34
N VAL A 170 -1.07 4.60 -26.03
CA VAL A 170 -1.95 5.26 -25.06
C VAL A 170 -1.68 6.76 -24.96
N LEU A 171 -0.45 7.20 -25.23
CA LEU A 171 -0.03 8.61 -25.17
C LEU A 171 -0.32 9.40 -26.46
N LYS A 172 -0.78 8.75 -27.52
CA LYS A 172 -1.25 9.42 -28.74
C LYS A 172 -2.50 10.25 -28.46
#